data_AF-A0A4S8KSU5-F1
#
_entry.id   AF-A0A4S8KSU5-F1
#
_cell.length_a   1.000
_cell.length_b   1.000
_cell.length_c   1.000
_cell.angle_alpha   90.00
_cell.angle_beta   90.00
_cell.angle_gamma   90.00
#
_symmetry.space_group_name_H-M   'P 1'
#
loop_
_entity.id
_entity.type
_entity.pdbx_description
1 polymer ?
#
loop_
_entity_poly.entity_id
_entity_poly.type
_entity_poly.pdbx_seq_one_letter_code
_entity_poly.pdbx_strand_id
1 'polypeptide(L)'
;MWGSVTLRWILAHYASFRFLYTMFLAIDANFRLRNKVVSNTYRSPMLGDGWAYFVPSVPYKEHLAKHSNEDDISNCSGFAALFLANLKNVKGLRVSGVGGVCCGRHRVWRGNGLGDLQKGERYSNMDFVFWSSIQGEDHLCIVISYDISCQWSRNFWSRMDALDPSFKIKYTKDGIVFMIPKFHLRAHQPSCHAPFSFNFAPGCGQTHGEVVEEGWAQTNKAASQTKEMGPGTRATTLDDIFGFCNWQTIQNLGT
;
A
#
# COMPACT_ATOMS: atom_id res chain seq x y z
N MET A 1 3.89 0.78 34.42
CA MET A 1 2.99 1.73 33.73
C MET A 1 2.05 0.94 32.78
N TRP A 2 1.31 -0.05 33.31
CA TRP A 2 0.54 -1.05 32.55
C TRP A 2 -0.99 -0.86 32.64
N GLY A 3 -1.45 0.38 32.88
CA GLY A 3 -2.87 0.69 33.11
C GLY A 3 -3.61 1.34 31.93
N SER A 4 -2.93 1.60 30.81
CA SER A 4 -3.45 2.45 29.71
C SER A 4 -4.14 1.69 28.57
N VAL A 5 -3.75 0.44 28.32
CA VAL A 5 -4.25 -0.32 27.15
C VAL A 5 -5.69 -0.81 27.36
N THR A 6 -6.05 -1.20 28.59
CA THR A 6 -7.35 -1.81 28.91
C THR A 6 -8.51 -0.82 28.84
N LEU A 7 -8.29 0.46 29.17
CA LEU A 7 -9.33 1.50 29.13
C LEU A 7 -9.74 1.89 27.70
N ARG A 8 -8.82 1.81 26.73
CA ARG A 8 -9.12 2.16 25.33
C ARG A 8 -10.15 1.21 24.70
N TRP A 9 -10.13 -0.08 25.01
CA TRP A 9 -11.05 -1.03 24.36
C TRP A 9 -12.46 -1.06 24.97
N ILE A 10 -12.64 -0.58 26.20
CA ILE A 10 -13.96 -0.54 26.87
C ILE A 10 -14.95 0.36 26.11
N LEU A 11 -14.48 1.51 25.60
CA LEU A 11 -15.31 2.41 24.80
C LEU A 11 -15.61 1.85 23.40
N ALA A 12 -14.77 0.93 22.91
CA ALA A 12 -14.89 0.34 21.59
C ALA A 12 -16.13 -0.57 21.45
N HIS A 13 -16.72 -1.01 22.57
CA HIS A 13 -18.00 -1.73 22.60
C HIS A 13 -19.22 -0.85 22.31
N TYR A 14 -19.09 0.47 22.47
CA TYR A 14 -20.13 1.41 22.08
C TYR A 14 -19.97 1.76 20.60
N ALA A 15 -21.00 1.46 19.80
CA ALA A 15 -21.02 1.74 18.36
C ALA A 15 -20.67 3.20 18.02
N SER A 16 -21.01 4.14 18.91
CA SER A 16 -20.75 5.58 18.76
C SER A 16 -19.26 5.94 18.78
N PHE A 17 -18.37 5.13 19.36
CA PHE A 17 -16.93 5.42 19.46
C PHE A 17 -16.05 4.54 18.56
N ARG A 18 -16.67 3.59 17.81
CA ARG A 18 -15.95 2.67 16.92
C ARG A 18 -15.08 3.40 15.89
N PHE A 19 -15.49 4.61 15.46
CA PHE A 19 -14.75 5.43 14.51
C PHE A 19 -13.35 5.84 14.99
N LEU A 20 -13.12 5.92 16.31
CA LEU A 20 -11.80 6.22 16.90
C LEU A 20 -10.79 5.07 16.70
N TYR A 21 -11.30 3.87 16.48
CA TYR A 21 -10.51 2.65 16.27
C TYR A 21 -10.53 2.19 14.81
N THR A 22 -10.92 3.08 13.89
CA THR A 22 -10.90 2.81 12.45
C THR A 22 -9.65 3.43 11.83
N MET A 23 -8.82 2.60 11.20
CA MET A 23 -7.69 3.04 10.39
C MET A 23 -8.13 3.22 8.94
N PHE A 24 -7.71 4.31 8.29
CA PHE A 24 -7.91 4.53 6.86
C PHE A 24 -6.56 4.36 6.16
N LEU A 25 -6.50 3.44 5.20
CA LEU A 25 -5.32 3.19 4.38
C LEU A 25 -5.65 3.45 2.92
N ALA A 26 -4.78 4.14 2.21
CA ALA A 26 -4.84 4.29 0.77
C ALA A 26 -3.68 3.52 0.13
N ILE A 27 -3.99 2.75 -0.90
CA ILE A 27 -3.09 1.80 -1.55
C ILE A 27 -3.07 2.11 -3.04
N ASP A 28 -1.89 2.16 -3.63
CA ASP A 28 -1.70 2.34 -5.08
C ASP A 28 -0.29 1.89 -5.52
N ALA A 29 -0.09 1.72 -6.83
CA ALA A 29 1.19 1.43 -7.47
C ALA A 29 1.70 2.58 -8.35
N ASN A 30 2.90 3.06 -8.04
CA ASN A 30 3.58 4.11 -8.79
C ASN A 30 4.63 3.55 -9.76
N PHE A 31 4.36 3.67 -11.06
CA PHE A 31 5.23 3.18 -12.14
C PHE A 31 6.31 4.17 -12.60
N ARG A 32 6.46 5.32 -11.92
CA ARG A 32 7.52 6.30 -12.20
C ARG A 32 8.82 5.99 -11.46
N LEU A 33 8.75 5.44 -10.25
CA LEU A 33 9.89 5.09 -9.39
C LEU A 33 10.64 3.81 -9.85
N ARG A 34 11.07 3.81 -11.11
CA ARG A 34 11.78 2.71 -11.77
C ARG A 34 13.25 2.66 -11.36
N ASN A 35 13.88 1.49 -11.47
CA ASN A 35 15.31 1.33 -11.23
C ASN A 35 15.94 0.32 -12.18
N LYS A 36 17.07 0.70 -12.79
CA LYS A 36 17.80 -0.11 -13.76
C LYS A 36 18.75 -1.11 -13.09
N VAL A 37 19.07 -2.18 -13.81
CA VAL A 37 20.09 -3.15 -13.40
C VAL A 37 21.50 -2.59 -13.67
N VAL A 38 21.96 -1.66 -12.84
CA VAL A 38 23.28 -0.99 -12.97
C VAL A 38 24.31 -1.42 -11.91
N SER A 39 23.88 -2.14 -10.87
CA SER A 39 24.72 -2.61 -9.75
C SER A 39 24.11 -3.86 -9.11
N ASN A 40 24.61 -4.30 -7.95
CA ASN A 40 24.08 -5.42 -7.18
C ASN A 40 24.16 -5.13 -5.67
N THR A 41 23.58 -6.02 -4.86
CA THR A 41 23.54 -5.88 -3.39
C THR A 41 24.91 -6.01 -2.74
N TYR A 42 25.88 -6.66 -3.38
CA TYR A 42 27.25 -6.73 -2.89
C TYR A 42 27.97 -5.38 -2.99
N ARG A 43 27.82 -4.69 -4.13
CA ARG A 43 28.43 -3.36 -4.36
C ARG A 43 27.64 -2.20 -3.74
N SER A 44 26.34 -2.40 -3.49
CA SER A 44 25.45 -1.41 -2.89
C SER A 44 24.54 -2.13 -1.88
N PRO A 45 25.08 -2.49 -0.71
CA PRO A 45 24.33 -3.15 0.35
C PRO A 45 23.33 -2.19 0.99
N MET A 46 22.20 -2.72 1.45
CA MET A 46 21.25 -2.00 2.29
C MET A 46 21.76 -1.98 3.73
N LEU A 47 21.78 -0.81 4.37
CA LEU A 47 22.22 -0.68 5.76
C LEU A 47 21.08 -0.91 6.77
N GLY A 48 19.85 -0.49 6.44
CA GLY A 48 18.67 -0.59 7.30
C GLY A 48 17.50 -1.28 6.59
N ASP A 49 17.69 -2.51 6.13
CA ASP A 49 16.66 -3.26 5.40
C ASP A 49 15.41 -3.46 6.27
N GLY A 50 14.29 -2.89 5.85
CA GLY A 50 13.02 -2.94 6.58
C GLY A 50 12.93 -2.04 7.80
N TRP A 51 13.87 -1.09 8.01
CA TRP A 51 13.88 -0.24 9.21
C TRP A 51 12.99 1.01 9.11
N ALA A 52 12.55 1.36 7.91
CA ALA A 52 11.78 2.58 7.64
C ALA A 52 10.54 2.29 6.79
N TYR A 53 10.49 2.76 5.53
CA TYR A 53 9.27 2.74 4.73
C TYR A 53 9.19 1.52 3.82
N PHE A 54 10.33 1.05 3.30
CA PHE A 54 10.36 -0.18 2.51
C PHE A 54 10.16 -1.42 3.37
N VAL A 55 9.49 -2.42 2.80
CA VAL A 55 9.38 -3.75 3.41
C VAL A 55 10.73 -4.45 3.50
N PRO A 56 10.96 -5.34 4.49
CA PRO A 56 12.20 -6.10 4.59
C PRO A 56 12.44 -6.94 3.32
N SER A 57 13.59 -6.78 2.68
CA SER A 57 13.80 -7.24 1.31
C SER A 57 13.90 -8.76 1.18
N VAL A 58 14.45 -9.46 2.17
CA VAL A 58 14.61 -10.92 2.15
C VAL A 58 13.26 -11.64 2.20
N PRO A 59 12.42 -11.47 3.25
CA PRO A 59 11.13 -12.15 3.31
C PRO A 59 10.20 -11.73 2.16
N TYR A 60 10.31 -10.48 1.69
CA TYR A 60 9.54 -10.02 0.54
C TYR A 60 9.93 -10.76 -0.76
N LYS A 61 11.23 -10.92 -1.05
CA LYS A 61 11.67 -11.65 -2.24
C LYS A 61 11.31 -13.13 -2.18
N GLU A 62 11.44 -13.76 -1.00
CA GLU A 62 11.06 -15.15 -0.79
C GLU A 62 9.55 -15.36 -1.02
N HIS A 63 8.72 -14.44 -0.50
CA HIS A 63 7.28 -14.44 -0.76
C HIS A 63 6.95 -14.33 -2.25
N LEU A 64 7.57 -13.36 -2.95
CA LEU A 64 7.32 -13.15 -4.37
C LEU A 64 7.79 -14.31 -5.25
N ALA A 65 8.84 -15.03 -4.85
CA ALA A 65 9.32 -16.21 -5.58
C ALA A 65 8.28 -17.35 -5.56
N LYS A 66 7.57 -17.52 -4.43
CA LYS A 66 6.50 -18.52 -4.27
C LYS A 66 5.26 -18.21 -5.13
N HIS A 67 5.06 -16.95 -5.52
CA HIS A 67 3.87 -16.46 -6.25
C HIS A 67 4.21 -15.97 -7.67
N SER A 68 5.24 -16.57 -8.29
CA SER A 68 5.76 -16.15 -9.60
C SER A 68 4.81 -16.38 -10.78
N ASN A 69 3.82 -17.27 -10.63
CA ASN A 69 2.86 -17.67 -11.68
C ASN A 69 1.48 -16.99 -11.56
N GLU A 70 1.31 -16.00 -10.69
CA GLU A 70 0.04 -15.27 -10.60
C GLU A 70 -0.17 -14.36 -11.82
N ASP A 71 -1.39 -14.38 -12.36
CA ASP A 71 -1.80 -13.49 -13.44
C ASP A 71 -1.87 -12.01 -12.99
N ASP A 72 -1.66 -11.11 -13.95
CA ASP A 72 -1.80 -9.67 -13.75
C ASP A 72 -3.28 -9.29 -13.51
N ILE A 73 -3.47 -8.20 -12.77
CA ILE A 73 -4.77 -7.65 -12.36
C ILE A 73 -5.54 -7.15 -13.60
N SER A 74 -6.71 -7.71 -13.94
CA SER A 74 -7.29 -7.48 -15.28
C SER A 74 -8.82 -7.44 -15.45
N ASN A 75 -9.64 -7.41 -14.40
CA ASN A 75 -11.09 -7.69 -14.53
C ASN A 75 -12.05 -6.47 -14.45
N CYS A 76 -11.58 -5.22 -14.46
CA CYS A 76 -12.46 -4.05 -14.61
C CYS A 76 -12.02 -3.20 -15.81
N SER A 77 -12.95 -3.02 -16.76
CA SER A 77 -12.72 -2.58 -18.15
C SER A 77 -12.09 -1.20 -18.33
N GLY A 78 -12.07 -0.34 -17.31
CA GLY A 78 -11.49 1.02 -17.39
C GLY A 78 -9.96 1.09 -17.35
N PHE A 79 -9.27 0.06 -16.84
CA PHE A 79 -7.83 0.13 -16.55
C PHE A 79 -6.94 -0.77 -17.41
N ALA A 80 -7.53 -1.64 -18.24
CA ALA A 80 -6.79 -2.63 -19.02
C ALA A 80 -5.70 -2.01 -19.92
N ALA A 81 -5.96 -0.82 -20.50
CA ALA A 81 -4.99 -0.12 -21.34
C ALA A 81 -3.78 0.41 -20.53
N LEU A 82 -3.99 0.88 -19.31
CA LEU A 82 -2.91 1.34 -18.41
C LEU A 82 -2.05 0.16 -17.94
N PHE A 83 -2.68 -0.97 -17.57
CA PHE A 83 -1.95 -2.20 -17.23
C PHE A 83 -1.05 -2.67 -18.37
N LEU A 84 -1.59 -2.76 -19.58
CA LEU A 84 -0.82 -3.16 -20.77
C LEU A 84 0.29 -2.16 -21.12
N ALA A 85 0.11 -0.86 -20.88
CA ALA A 85 1.14 0.15 -21.08
C ALA A 85 2.27 0.03 -20.05
N ASN A 86 1.96 -0.30 -18.79
CA ASN A 86 2.95 -0.46 -17.73
C ASN A 86 3.80 -1.74 -17.87
N LEU A 87 3.28 -2.77 -18.55
CA LEU A 87 4.04 -3.97 -18.91
C LEU A 87 5.02 -3.73 -20.08
N LYS A 88 4.72 -2.76 -20.96
CA LYS A 88 5.60 -2.37 -22.05
C LYS A 88 6.74 -1.50 -21.47
N ASN A 89 7.99 -1.93 -21.62
CA ASN A 89 9.24 -1.28 -21.14
C ASN A 89 9.76 -1.68 -19.75
N VAL A 90 9.57 -2.94 -19.33
CA VAL A 90 10.21 -3.49 -18.12
C VAL A 90 11.60 -4.11 -18.35
N LYS A 91 11.99 -4.35 -19.62
CA LYS A 91 13.29 -4.98 -19.93
C LYS A 91 14.46 -4.10 -19.47
N GLY A 92 15.41 -4.70 -18.74
CA GLY A 92 16.57 -4.01 -18.18
C GLY A 92 16.31 -3.26 -16.86
N LEU A 93 15.09 -3.36 -16.31
CA LEU A 93 14.76 -2.84 -14.99
C LEU A 93 14.88 -3.94 -13.92
N ARG A 94 15.41 -3.55 -12.76
CA ARG A 94 15.27 -4.32 -11.51
C ARG A 94 13.88 -4.08 -10.90
N VAL A 95 13.40 -2.85 -11.03
CA VAL A 95 12.15 -2.37 -10.43
C VAL A 95 11.37 -1.61 -11.51
N SER A 96 10.14 -2.05 -11.78
CA SER A 96 9.21 -1.41 -12.73
C SER A 96 8.36 -0.30 -12.09
N GLY A 97 8.28 -0.27 -10.77
CA GLY A 97 7.51 0.69 -9.98
C GLY A 97 7.55 0.35 -8.49
N VAL A 98 6.78 1.07 -7.67
CA VAL A 98 6.68 0.85 -6.23
C VAL A 98 5.20 0.79 -5.85
N GLY A 99 4.80 -0.28 -5.17
CA GLY A 99 3.51 -0.36 -4.49
C GLY A 99 3.61 0.33 -3.15
N GLY A 100 2.58 1.09 -2.76
CA GLY A 100 2.62 1.91 -1.56
C GLY A 100 1.33 1.90 -0.76
N VAL A 101 1.48 2.08 0.55
CA VAL A 101 0.40 2.22 1.52
C VAL A 101 0.65 3.47 2.37
N CYS A 102 -0.30 4.39 2.38
CA CYS A 102 -0.27 5.57 3.23
C CYS A 102 -1.58 5.73 4.01
N CYS A 103 -1.59 6.64 4.99
CA CYS A 103 -2.81 7.03 5.68
C CYS A 103 -3.80 7.67 4.70
N GLY A 104 -4.97 7.06 4.55
CA GLY A 104 -6.03 7.46 3.63
C GLY A 104 -6.70 8.81 3.92
N ARG A 105 -6.32 9.49 5.02
CA ARG A 105 -6.83 10.81 5.40
C ARG A 105 -5.75 11.89 5.52
N HIS A 106 -4.55 11.50 5.93
CA HIS A 106 -3.49 12.46 6.26
C HIS A 106 -2.27 12.32 5.36
N ARG A 107 -2.25 11.40 4.39
CA ARG A 107 -1.15 11.23 3.43
C ARG A 107 0.22 10.88 4.07
N VAL A 108 0.21 10.32 5.27
CA VAL A 108 1.43 9.86 5.95
C VAL A 108 1.74 8.43 5.49
N TRP A 109 2.90 8.22 4.85
CA TRP A 109 3.38 6.90 4.42
C TRP A 109 3.60 5.97 5.61
N ARG A 110 3.16 4.71 5.46
CA ARG A 110 3.28 3.71 6.53
C ARG A 110 4.70 3.18 6.62
N GLY A 111 5.14 2.87 7.84
CA GLY A 111 6.34 2.05 8.06
C GLY A 111 6.13 0.68 7.42
N ASN A 112 7.16 0.19 6.71
CA ASN A 112 7.07 -0.99 5.83
C ASN A 112 5.85 -0.97 4.88
N GLY A 113 5.41 0.22 4.46
CA GLY A 113 4.30 0.44 3.55
C GLY A 113 4.70 0.56 2.09
N LEU A 114 5.97 0.38 1.73
CA LEU A 114 6.46 0.47 0.35
C LEU A 114 7.12 -0.84 -0.09
N GLY A 115 6.85 -1.27 -1.32
CA GLY A 115 7.47 -2.45 -1.90
C GLY A 115 7.82 -2.26 -3.37
N ASP A 116 9.04 -2.62 -3.74
CA ASP A 116 9.46 -2.63 -5.14
C ASP A 116 8.62 -3.64 -5.95
N LEU A 117 8.19 -3.23 -7.13
CA LEU A 117 7.48 -4.04 -8.12
C LEU A 117 8.46 -4.55 -9.17
N GLN A 118 8.55 -5.86 -9.37
CA GLN A 118 9.52 -6.47 -10.29
C GLN A 118 9.03 -6.44 -11.73
N LYS A 119 7.72 -6.62 -11.93
CA LYS A 119 7.10 -6.69 -13.25
C LYS A 119 5.64 -6.25 -13.17
N GLY A 120 5.45 -4.95 -12.99
CA GLY A 120 4.12 -4.38 -12.76
C GLY A 120 3.57 -4.69 -11.37
N GLU A 121 2.37 -4.21 -11.12
CA GLU A 121 1.62 -4.47 -9.90
C GLU A 121 0.97 -5.86 -9.97
N ARG A 122 1.17 -6.67 -8.91
CA ARG A 122 0.56 -7.99 -8.75
C ARG A 122 -0.05 -8.12 -7.36
N TYR A 123 -1.00 -9.03 -7.19
CA TYR A 123 -1.61 -9.28 -5.88
C TYR A 123 -0.58 -9.68 -4.84
N SER A 124 0.33 -10.62 -5.13
CA SER A 124 1.42 -10.97 -4.22
C SER A 124 2.29 -9.78 -3.77
N ASN A 125 2.51 -8.77 -4.63
CA ASN A 125 3.22 -7.55 -4.24
C ASN A 125 2.38 -6.76 -3.21
N MET A 126 1.14 -6.42 -3.56
CA MET A 126 0.30 -5.54 -2.74
C MET A 126 -0.19 -6.21 -1.45
N ASP A 127 -0.44 -7.52 -1.49
CA ASP A 127 -0.79 -8.35 -0.34
C ASP A 127 0.30 -8.30 0.74
N PHE A 128 1.57 -8.47 0.34
CA PHE A 128 2.70 -8.42 1.27
C PHE A 128 2.92 -7.02 1.84
N VAL A 129 2.89 -5.99 0.98
CA VAL A 129 3.07 -4.60 1.41
C VAL A 129 1.94 -4.18 2.36
N PHE A 130 0.70 -4.53 2.04
CA PHE A 130 -0.43 -4.30 2.95
C PHE A 130 -0.21 -5.00 4.29
N TRP A 131 0.06 -6.32 4.28
CA TRP A 131 0.30 -7.09 5.49
C TRP A 131 1.41 -6.50 6.35
N SER A 132 2.54 -6.13 5.74
CA SER A 132 3.69 -5.56 6.44
C SER A 132 3.34 -4.20 7.06
N SER A 133 2.56 -3.38 6.36
CA SER A 133 2.19 -2.03 6.79
C SER A 133 1.24 -1.99 8.00
N ILE A 134 0.60 -3.11 8.34
CA ILE A 134 -0.35 -3.23 9.45
C ILE A 134 0.18 -4.09 10.61
N GLN A 135 1.44 -4.53 10.55
CA GLN A 135 2.06 -5.27 11.65
C GLN A 135 2.15 -4.40 12.90
N GLY A 136 1.78 -4.97 14.05
CA GLY A 136 1.77 -4.27 15.34
C GLY A 136 0.61 -3.28 15.53
N GLU A 137 -0.29 -3.13 14.55
CA GLU A 137 -1.40 -2.18 14.62
C GLU A 137 -2.66 -2.79 15.23
N ASP A 138 -3.29 -2.10 16.18
CA ASP A 138 -4.39 -2.57 17.00
C ASP A 138 -5.67 -1.74 16.75
N HIS A 139 -6.41 -2.08 15.69
CA HIS A 139 -7.63 -1.38 15.27
C HIS A 139 -8.85 -2.30 15.24
N LEU A 140 -10.05 -1.74 15.35
CA LEU A 140 -11.31 -2.48 15.18
C LEU A 140 -11.68 -2.68 13.71
N CYS A 141 -11.26 -1.75 12.86
CA CYS A 141 -11.61 -1.73 11.45
C CYS A 141 -10.50 -1.06 10.65
N ILE A 142 -10.19 -1.61 9.48
CA ILE A 142 -9.36 -0.98 8.46
C ILE A 142 -10.24 -0.68 7.25
N VAL A 143 -10.35 0.59 6.88
CA VAL A 143 -10.97 1.01 5.63
C VAL A 143 -9.86 1.22 4.61
N ILE A 144 -9.92 0.47 3.51
CA ILE A 144 -8.96 0.50 2.43
C ILE A 144 -9.52 1.29 1.25
N SER A 145 -8.75 2.25 0.76
CA SER A 145 -8.95 2.92 -0.52
C SER A 145 -7.97 2.33 -1.53
N TYR A 146 -8.45 1.74 -2.60
CA TYR A 146 -7.61 1.18 -3.66
C TYR A 146 -8.39 1.14 -4.97
N ASP A 147 -7.78 1.58 -6.06
CA ASP A 147 -8.38 1.64 -7.39
C ASP A 147 -9.06 0.33 -7.78
N ILE A 148 -8.40 -0.79 -7.51
CA ILE A 148 -8.91 -2.10 -7.88
C ILE A 148 -9.52 -2.85 -6.70
N SER A 149 -9.98 -2.17 -5.65
CA SER A 149 -10.62 -2.79 -4.47
C SER A 149 -11.69 -3.82 -4.85
N CYS A 150 -12.48 -3.57 -5.90
CA CYS A 150 -13.52 -4.49 -6.38
C CYS A 150 -13.00 -5.80 -6.99
N GLN A 151 -11.74 -5.82 -7.40
CA GLN A 151 -11.06 -7.01 -7.90
C GLN A 151 -10.24 -7.66 -6.76
N TRP A 152 -9.47 -6.84 -6.06
CA TRP A 152 -8.55 -7.29 -5.01
C TRP A 152 -9.28 -8.01 -3.87
N SER A 153 -10.44 -7.49 -3.45
CA SER A 153 -11.25 -8.03 -2.36
C SER A 153 -11.83 -9.44 -2.60
N ARG A 154 -12.05 -9.85 -3.86
CA ARG A 154 -12.76 -11.10 -4.19
C ARG A 154 -12.12 -12.34 -3.58
N ASN A 155 -10.80 -12.44 -3.74
CA ASN A 155 -10.00 -13.56 -3.22
C ASN A 155 -9.05 -13.12 -2.10
N PHE A 156 -9.25 -11.92 -1.54
CA PHE A 156 -8.35 -11.35 -0.54
C PHE A 156 -8.16 -12.31 0.64
N TRP A 157 -9.25 -12.79 1.23
CA TRP A 157 -9.19 -13.70 2.39
C TRP A 157 -8.48 -15.01 2.08
N SER A 158 -8.79 -15.62 0.94
CA SER A 158 -8.10 -16.85 0.50
C SER A 158 -6.60 -16.62 0.27
N ARG A 159 -6.21 -15.46 -0.26
CA ARG A 159 -4.78 -15.11 -0.43
C ARG A 159 -4.10 -14.86 0.91
N MET A 160 -4.76 -14.16 1.84
CA MET A 160 -4.24 -13.94 3.19
C MET A 160 -4.07 -15.25 3.97
N ASP A 161 -4.99 -16.21 3.81
CA ASP A 161 -4.90 -17.54 4.42
C ASP A 161 -3.80 -18.40 3.78
N ALA A 162 -3.50 -18.17 2.49
CA ALA A 162 -2.45 -18.85 1.74
C ALA A 162 -1.05 -18.25 1.95
N LEU A 163 -0.94 -17.08 2.59
CA LEU A 163 0.34 -16.52 2.99
C LEU A 163 1.07 -17.48 3.93
N ASP A 164 2.40 -17.33 4.01
CA ASP A 164 3.21 -18.05 4.98
C ASP A 164 2.58 -17.91 6.38
N PRO A 165 2.48 -18.97 7.21
CA PRO A 165 1.86 -18.88 8.53
C PRO A 165 2.50 -17.84 9.47
N SER A 166 3.73 -17.40 9.17
CA SER A 166 4.37 -16.26 9.85
C SER A 166 3.75 -14.90 9.50
N PHE A 167 2.98 -14.82 8.41
CA PHE A 167 2.35 -13.61 7.87
C PHE A 167 0.83 -13.60 8.05
N LYS A 168 0.34 -13.84 9.27
CA LYS A 168 -1.11 -13.83 9.53
C LYS A 168 -1.64 -12.41 9.74
N ILE A 169 -2.79 -12.13 9.14
CA ILE A 169 -3.61 -10.99 9.52
C ILE A 169 -4.52 -11.39 10.68
N LYS A 170 -4.70 -10.50 11.66
CA LYS A 170 -5.60 -10.72 12.81
C LYS A 170 -7.03 -10.22 12.59
N TYR A 171 -7.29 -9.58 11.45
CA TYR A 171 -8.58 -9.01 11.11
C TYR A 171 -9.47 -10.06 10.45
N THR A 172 -10.77 -9.96 10.67
CA THR A 172 -11.79 -10.81 10.03
C THR A 172 -12.47 -10.07 8.88
N LYS A 173 -13.39 -10.74 8.17
CA LYS A 173 -14.19 -10.14 7.08
C LYS A 173 -14.90 -8.85 7.48
N ASP A 174 -15.33 -8.73 8.73
CA ASP A 174 -16.00 -7.54 9.27
C ASP A 174 -15.02 -6.47 9.77
N GLY A 175 -13.73 -6.79 9.83
CA GLY A 175 -12.65 -5.91 10.26
C GLY A 175 -11.94 -5.18 9.13
N ILE A 176 -12.24 -5.49 7.86
CA ILE A 176 -11.68 -4.79 6.70
C ILE A 176 -12.78 -4.40 5.73
N VAL A 177 -12.80 -3.13 5.35
CA VAL A 177 -13.77 -2.53 4.43
C VAL A 177 -13.04 -2.06 3.18
N PHE A 178 -13.44 -2.56 2.02
CA PHE A 178 -12.79 -2.24 0.73
C PHE A 178 -13.58 -1.16 -0.01
N MET A 179 -12.92 -0.06 -0.34
CA MET A 179 -13.50 1.09 -1.04
C MET A 179 -12.63 1.47 -2.23
N ILE A 180 -13.25 2.11 -3.21
CA ILE A 180 -12.56 2.67 -4.38
C ILE A 180 -12.51 4.20 -4.20
N PRO A 181 -11.37 4.85 -4.47
CA PRO A 181 -11.27 6.31 -4.44
C PRO A 181 -12.37 6.98 -5.28
N LYS A 182 -12.91 8.11 -4.79
CA LYS A 182 -14.12 8.74 -5.37
C LYS A 182 -13.95 9.13 -6.85
N PHE A 183 -12.77 9.56 -7.25
CA PHE A 183 -12.43 9.92 -8.63
C PHE A 183 -12.43 8.68 -9.53
N HIS A 184 -11.83 7.58 -9.06
CA HIS A 184 -11.69 6.35 -9.82
C HIS A 184 -13.00 5.56 -9.91
N LEU A 185 -13.87 5.64 -8.91
CA LEU A 185 -15.11 4.85 -8.82
C LEU A 185 -15.98 4.91 -10.10
N ARG A 186 -16.06 6.09 -10.74
CA ARG A 186 -16.85 6.27 -11.98
C ARG A 186 -16.30 5.50 -13.18
N ALA A 187 -15.00 5.20 -13.20
CA ALA A 187 -14.36 4.39 -14.23
C ALA A 187 -14.62 2.88 -14.08
N HIS A 188 -15.23 2.46 -12.96
CA HIS A 188 -15.67 1.08 -12.76
C HIS A 188 -17.06 0.83 -13.32
N GLN A 189 -17.37 -0.45 -13.54
CA GLN A 189 -18.70 -0.91 -13.90
C GLN A 189 -19.76 -0.47 -12.86
N PRO A 190 -21.02 -0.27 -13.27
CA PRO A 190 -22.09 0.19 -12.38
C PRO A 190 -22.29 -0.65 -11.12
N SER A 191 -22.04 -1.97 -11.20
CA SER A 191 -22.12 -2.88 -10.04
C SER A 191 -21.11 -2.57 -8.94
N CYS A 192 -20.06 -1.79 -9.22
CA CYS A 192 -19.09 -1.33 -8.22
C CYS A 192 -19.52 -0.02 -7.52
N HIS A 193 -20.40 0.78 -8.12
CA HIS A 193 -20.66 2.16 -7.68
C HIS A 193 -21.28 2.25 -6.29
N ALA A 194 -22.23 1.38 -5.95
CA ALA A 194 -22.81 1.37 -4.62
C ALA A 194 -21.91 0.64 -3.58
N PRO A 195 -21.43 -0.59 -3.83
CA PRO A 195 -20.72 -1.37 -2.80
C PRO A 195 -19.35 -0.82 -2.39
N PHE A 196 -18.67 -0.09 -3.28
CA PHE A 196 -17.30 0.42 -3.05
C PHE A 196 -17.25 1.95 -2.88
N SER A 197 -18.40 2.60 -2.69
CA SER A 197 -18.47 4.04 -2.49
C SER A 197 -18.31 4.43 -1.03
N PHE A 198 -17.33 5.29 -0.76
CA PHE A 198 -17.16 5.94 0.54
C PHE A 198 -18.43 6.68 1.03
N ASN A 199 -19.28 7.17 0.11
CA ASN A 199 -20.50 7.90 0.49
C ASN A 199 -21.58 6.96 1.07
N PHE A 200 -21.50 5.66 0.79
CA PHE A 200 -22.45 4.66 1.28
C PHE A 200 -21.85 3.78 2.39
N ALA A 201 -20.58 3.98 2.73
CA ALA A 201 -19.88 3.20 3.74
C ALA A 201 -20.01 3.85 5.14
N PRO A 202 -20.69 3.20 6.10
CA PRO A 202 -20.83 3.74 7.46
C PRO A 202 -19.48 3.97 8.14
N GLY A 203 -19.37 5.08 8.89
CA GLY A 203 -18.16 5.43 9.63
C GLY A 203 -17.02 6.01 8.77
N CYS A 204 -17.18 6.11 7.44
CA CYS A 204 -16.15 6.64 6.56
C CYS A 204 -16.08 8.18 6.50
N GLY A 205 -17.15 8.87 6.91
CA GLY A 205 -17.23 10.34 6.85
C GLY A 205 -17.06 10.88 5.42
N GLN A 206 -16.44 12.06 5.27
CA GLN A 206 -16.18 12.68 3.97
C GLN A 206 -14.84 12.28 3.33
N THR A 207 -14.33 11.07 3.65
CA THR A 207 -13.07 10.58 3.10
C THR A 207 -13.18 10.44 1.57
N HIS A 208 -12.25 11.01 0.81
CA HIS A 208 -12.23 10.92 -0.66
C HIS A 208 -11.40 9.74 -1.19
N GLY A 209 -10.38 9.30 -0.44
CA GLY A 209 -9.60 8.11 -0.76
C GLY A 209 -8.48 8.27 -1.78
N GLU A 210 -8.25 9.48 -2.30
CA GLU A 210 -7.26 9.79 -3.37
C GLU A 210 -5.87 10.17 -2.84
N VAL A 211 -5.69 10.25 -1.52
CA VAL A 211 -4.49 10.87 -0.92
C VAL A 211 -3.18 10.18 -1.29
N VAL A 212 -3.20 8.92 -1.72
CA VAL A 212 -2.01 8.20 -2.16
C VAL A 212 -1.42 8.78 -3.45
N GLU A 213 -2.27 9.25 -4.38
CA GLU A 213 -1.86 9.92 -5.61
C GLU A 213 -1.17 11.25 -5.34
N GLU A 214 -1.68 12.01 -4.38
CA GLU A 214 -1.06 13.24 -3.89
C GLU A 214 0.31 12.95 -3.26
N GLY A 215 0.41 11.85 -2.51
CA GLY A 215 1.67 11.40 -1.93
C GLY A 215 2.70 11.04 -3.01
N TRP A 216 2.26 10.37 -4.07
CA TRP A 216 3.12 10.10 -5.22
C TRP A 216 3.57 11.37 -5.92
N ALA A 217 2.70 12.37 -6.07
CA ALA A 217 3.06 13.65 -6.68
C ALA A 217 4.26 14.31 -5.98
N GLN A 218 4.37 14.17 -4.65
CA GLN A 218 5.50 14.68 -3.87
C GLN A 218 6.79 13.89 -4.14
N THR A 219 6.71 12.56 -4.14
CA THR A 219 7.89 11.68 -4.23
C THR A 219 8.36 11.41 -5.65
N ASN A 220 7.52 11.65 -6.66
CA ASN A 220 7.83 11.44 -8.07
C ASN A 220 9.05 12.22 -8.58
N LYS A 221 9.44 13.30 -7.90
CA LYS A 221 10.66 14.06 -8.21
C LYS A 221 11.94 13.21 -8.00
N ALA A 222 11.87 12.18 -7.17
CA ALA A 222 12.97 11.24 -6.92
C ALA A 222 13.17 10.22 -8.06
N ALA A 223 12.19 10.09 -8.97
CA ALA A 223 12.18 9.03 -9.97
C ALA A 223 13.41 9.05 -10.88
N SER A 224 13.78 10.21 -11.42
CA SER A 224 14.97 10.32 -12.29
C SER A 224 16.27 10.10 -11.53
N GLN A 225 16.36 10.63 -10.30
CA GLN A 225 17.56 10.58 -9.47
C GLN A 225 17.89 9.16 -9.01
N THR A 226 16.87 8.39 -8.64
CA THR A 226 17.03 7.03 -8.09
C THR A 226 17.07 5.94 -9.16
N LYS A 227 16.79 6.29 -10.43
CA LYS A 227 16.70 5.33 -11.54
C LYS A 227 18.01 4.58 -11.81
N GLU A 228 19.13 5.27 -11.68
CA GLU A 228 20.47 4.75 -11.97
C GLU A 228 21.25 4.41 -10.68
N MET A 229 20.59 4.41 -9.52
CA MET A 229 21.23 4.07 -8.25
C MET A 229 21.34 2.55 -8.06
N GLY A 230 22.36 2.12 -7.32
CA GLY A 230 22.46 0.76 -6.81
C GLY A 230 21.32 0.44 -5.83
N PRO A 231 21.01 -0.85 -5.61
CA PRO A 231 19.83 -1.26 -4.83
C PRO A 231 19.83 -0.72 -3.39
N GLY A 232 20.95 -0.79 -2.67
CA GLY A 232 21.03 -0.28 -1.30
C GLY A 232 20.96 1.24 -1.23
N THR A 233 21.73 1.93 -2.07
CA THR A 233 21.74 3.39 -2.13
C THR A 233 20.37 3.94 -2.50
N ARG A 234 19.69 3.33 -3.48
CA ARG A 234 18.31 3.70 -3.84
C ARG A 234 17.36 3.58 -2.66
N ALA A 235 17.40 2.44 -1.95
CA ALA A 235 16.48 2.19 -0.85
C ALA A 235 16.67 3.24 0.26
N THR A 236 17.91 3.50 0.67
CA THR A 236 18.20 4.52 1.68
C THR A 236 17.82 5.94 1.22
N THR A 237 18.09 6.30 -0.04
CA THR A 237 17.66 7.60 -0.58
C THR A 237 16.14 7.74 -0.61
N LEU A 238 15.41 6.68 -0.98
CA LEU A 238 13.96 6.73 -0.96
C LEU A 238 13.44 6.81 0.48
N ASP A 239 13.96 6.01 1.42
CA ASP A 239 13.55 6.09 2.82
C ASP A 239 13.71 7.50 3.39
N ASP A 240 14.81 8.19 3.09
CA ASP A 240 15.02 9.60 3.47
C ASP A 240 13.97 10.53 2.86
N ILE A 241 13.69 10.39 1.56
CA ILE A 241 12.69 11.20 0.85
C ILE A 241 11.28 10.99 1.40
N PHE A 242 10.86 9.74 1.60
CA PHE A 242 9.55 9.43 2.18
C PHE A 242 9.46 9.93 3.63
N GLY A 243 10.55 9.84 4.38
CA GLY A 243 10.66 10.41 5.73
C GLY A 243 10.49 11.92 5.75
N PHE A 244 11.14 12.62 4.83
CA PHE A 244 10.99 14.06 4.67
C PHE A 244 9.57 14.44 4.27
N CYS A 245 8.94 13.73 3.32
CA CYS A 245 7.55 13.98 2.94
C CYS A 245 6.57 13.79 4.12
N ASN A 246 6.81 12.76 4.95
CA ASN A 246 6.04 12.54 6.17
C ASN A 246 6.25 13.67 7.18
N TRP A 247 7.49 14.08 7.41
CA TRP A 247 7.80 15.21 8.30
C TRP A 247 7.10 16.48 7.82
N GLN A 248 7.22 16.85 6.54
CA GLN A 248 6.54 18.01 5.98
C GLN A 248 5.02 17.91 6.17
N THR A 249 4.44 16.75 5.89
CA THR A 249 3.00 16.54 6.07
C THR A 249 2.60 16.77 7.52
N ILE A 250 3.33 16.17 8.48
CA ILE A 250 3.04 16.28 9.91
C ILE A 250 3.21 17.72 10.43
N GLN A 251 4.26 18.43 10.00
CA GLN A 251 4.48 19.83 10.42
C GLN A 251 3.38 20.78 9.94
N ASN A 252 2.71 20.47 8.83
CA ASN A 252 1.65 21.28 8.27
C ASN A 252 0.24 20.73 8.59
N LEU A 253 0.11 19.74 9.48
CA LEU A 253 -1.21 19.25 9.89
C LEU A 253 -1.90 20.27 10.80
N GLY A 254 -3.00 20.84 10.33
CA GLY A 254 -3.86 21.73 11.13
C GLY A 254 -3.47 23.21 11.11
N THR A 255 -2.50 23.59 10.28
CA THR A 255 -2.08 24.97 9.98
C THR A 255 -2.51 25.35 8.58
#